data_AF-A0A2T1CQ19-F1
#
_entry.id   AF-A0A2T1CQ19-F1
#
_cell.length_a   1.000
_cell.length_b   1.000
_cell.length_c   1.000
_cell.angle_alpha   90.00
_cell.angle_beta   90.00
_cell.angle_gamma   90.00
#
_symmetry.space_group_name_H-M   'P 1'
#
loop_
_entity.id
_entity.type
_entity.pdbx_description
1 polymer ?
#
loop_
_entity_poly.entity_id
_entity_poly.type
_entity_poly.pdbx_seq_one_letter_code
_entity_poly.pdbx_strand_id
1 'polypeptide(L)'
;MLLYNVRRKVNQGFTLIEMMVVVIIIGVIASIAVPNFLGLLNQSRVKDGLAQVEGAIKEAQRQAIRRGKTCKIKFVTETIDGKSRETINVVESTDTGETVAAGFYNGCLLERRILPVGVSLDLGGIEKITFTVKGNTDSDSDGIIRVSHPQTTTVKCLQIAGLLGNILTGDYDSGTTSCKVS
;
A
#
# COMPACT_ATOMS: atom_id res chain seq x y z
N MET A 1 -47.52 21.91 59.72
CA MET A 1 -47.10 22.90 58.71
C MET A 1 -45.64 22.64 58.38
N LEU A 2 -45.36 21.87 57.32
CA LEU A 2 -44.01 21.58 56.86
C LEU A 2 -43.80 22.35 55.55
N LEU A 3 -42.93 23.36 55.58
CA LEU A 3 -42.59 24.15 54.40
C LEU A 3 -41.58 23.36 53.56
N TYR A 4 -42.08 22.74 52.48
CA TYR A 4 -41.26 22.07 51.47
C TYR A 4 -40.58 23.12 50.59
N ASN A 5 -39.27 23.35 50.83
CA ASN A 5 -38.49 24.33 50.10
C ASN A 5 -37.96 23.73 48.78
N VAL A 6 -38.68 23.97 47.68
CA VAL A 6 -38.25 23.56 46.33
C VAL A 6 -37.12 24.48 45.87
N ARG A 7 -35.87 24.03 46.04
CA ARG A 7 -34.71 24.65 45.37
C ARG A 7 -34.86 24.47 43.86
N ARG A 8 -35.19 25.55 43.14
CA ARG A 8 -35.09 25.57 41.67
C ARG A 8 -33.63 25.37 41.28
N LYS A 9 -33.32 24.26 40.59
CA LYS A 9 -32.04 24.13 39.88
C LYS A 9 -32.03 25.18 38.77
N VAL A 10 -31.09 26.11 38.84
CA VAL A 10 -30.83 27.04 37.74
C VAL A 10 -30.24 26.21 36.61
N ASN A 11 -31.00 26.03 35.53
CA ASN A 11 -30.48 25.43 34.31
C ASN A 11 -29.49 26.41 33.68
N GLN A 12 -28.21 26.27 34.00
CA GLN A 12 -27.12 26.95 33.31
C GLN A 12 -26.98 26.31 31.93
N GLY A 13 -27.66 26.90 30.93
CA GLY A 13 -27.48 26.55 29.53
C GLY A 13 -26.26 27.26 28.94
N PHE A 14 -25.62 26.63 27.96
CA PHE A 14 -24.58 27.27 27.14
C PHE A 14 -25.14 28.47 26.39
N THR A 15 -24.34 29.53 26.26
CA THR A 15 -24.75 30.72 25.49
C THR A 15 -24.46 30.52 23.99
N LEU A 16 -25.26 31.16 23.12
CA LEU A 16 -25.01 31.12 21.67
C LEU A 16 -23.63 31.68 21.31
N ILE A 17 -23.20 32.73 22.02
CA ILE A 17 -21.88 33.34 21.80
C ILE A 17 -20.74 32.42 22.20
N GLU A 18 -20.91 31.62 23.26
CA GLU A 18 -19.92 30.64 23.70
C GLU A 18 -19.74 29.53 22.66
N MET A 19 -20.84 29.05 22.08
CA MET A 19 -20.77 28.09 20.98
C MET A 19 -20.13 28.69 19.71
N MET A 20 -20.35 29.98 19.42
CA MET A 20 -19.68 30.67 18.30
C MET A 20 -18.16 30.71 18.49
N VAL A 21 -17.69 31.09 19.68
CA VAL A 21 -16.24 31.13 19.97
C VAL A 21 -15.62 29.74 19.89
N VAL A 22 -16.29 28.71 20.41
CA VAL A 22 -15.80 27.32 20.35
C VAL A 22 -15.64 26.85 18.90
N VAL A 23 -16.62 27.08 18.04
CA VAL A 23 -16.54 26.67 16.62
C VAL A 23 -15.43 27.43 15.88
N ILE A 24 -15.21 28.71 16.21
CA ILE A 24 -14.10 29.49 15.65
C ILE A 24 -12.75 28.87 16.05
N ILE A 25 -12.55 28.54 17.32
CA ILE A 25 -11.31 27.92 17.80
C ILE A 25 -11.09 26.55 17.13
N ILE A 26 -12.13 25.72 17.05
CA ILE A 26 -12.06 24.41 16.36
C ILE A 26 -11.70 24.59 14.88
N GLY A 27 -12.30 25.59 14.21
CA GLY A 27 -12.01 25.89 12.80
C GLY A 27 -10.54 26.24 12.55
N VAL A 28 -9.94 27.07 13.42
CA VAL A 28 -8.51 27.41 13.32
C VAL A 28 -7.64 26.17 13.50
N ILE A 29 -7.90 25.36 14.52
CA ILE A 29 -7.11 24.14 14.77
C ILE A 29 -7.27 23.12 13.63
N ALA A 30 -8.50 22.90 13.17
CA ALA A 30 -8.80 21.95 12.09
C ALA A 30 -8.09 22.32 10.78
N SER A 31 -7.95 23.62 10.48
CA SER A 31 -7.27 24.07 9.26
C SER A 31 -5.79 23.66 9.18
N ILE A 32 -5.12 23.51 10.32
CA ILE A 32 -3.72 23.09 10.42
C ILE A 32 -3.62 21.57 10.58
N ALA A 33 -4.51 20.98 11.39
CA ALA A 33 -4.44 19.55 11.72
C ALA A 33 -4.80 18.64 10.54
N VAL A 34 -5.83 18.99 9.77
CA VAL A 34 -6.33 18.17 8.66
C VAL A 34 -5.28 17.90 7.58
N PRO A 35 -4.59 18.91 7.00
CA PRO A 35 -3.61 18.64 5.94
C PRO A 35 -2.44 17.77 6.42
N ASN A 36 -1.98 17.97 7.66
CA ASN A 36 -0.91 17.16 8.24
C ASN A 36 -1.36 15.70 8.43
N PHE A 37 -2.56 15.50 8.97
CA PHE A 37 -3.14 14.16 9.14
C PHE A 37 -3.31 13.42 7.80
N LEU A 38 -3.77 14.11 6.76
CA LEU A 38 -3.87 13.54 5.41
C LEU A 38 -2.48 13.13 4.86
N GLY A 39 -1.45 13.93 5.09
CA GLY A 39 -0.07 13.58 4.74
C GLY A 39 0.41 12.30 5.41
N LEU A 40 0.16 12.15 6.72
CA LEU A 40 0.51 10.94 7.48
C LEU A 40 -0.25 9.71 6.97
N LEU A 41 -1.54 9.84 6.68
CA LEU A 41 -2.33 8.75 6.09
C LEU A 41 -1.77 8.32 4.73
N ASN A 42 -1.39 9.27 3.88
CA ASN A 42 -0.81 8.97 2.58
C ASN A 42 0.56 8.28 2.69
N GLN A 43 1.40 8.68 3.65
CA GLN A 43 2.66 7.98 3.93
C GLN A 43 2.41 6.55 4.43
N SER A 44 1.39 6.34 5.28
CA SER A 44 0.98 5.00 5.70
C SER A 44 0.56 4.15 4.51
N ARG A 45 -0.23 4.71 3.58
CA ARG A 45 -0.63 4.01 2.35
C ARG A 45 0.55 3.58 1.49
N VAL A 46 1.60 4.41 1.36
CA VAL A 46 2.83 4.02 0.65
C VAL A 46 3.51 2.83 1.33
N LYS A 47 3.62 2.85 2.67
CA LYS A 47 4.21 1.73 3.44
C LYS A 47 3.38 0.46 3.30
N ASP A 48 2.05 0.56 3.39
CA ASP A 48 1.14 -0.56 3.20
C ASP A 48 1.23 -1.11 1.78
N GLY A 49 1.32 -0.23 0.78
CA GLY A 49 1.55 -0.60 -0.62
C GLY A 49 2.84 -1.38 -0.82
N LEU A 50 3.96 -0.90 -0.24
CA LEU A 50 5.23 -1.61 -0.25
C LEU A 50 5.11 -2.99 0.44
N ALA A 51 4.45 -3.06 1.59
CA ALA A 51 4.26 -4.32 2.30
C ALA A 51 3.42 -5.32 1.50
N GLN A 52 2.40 -4.87 0.75
CA GLN A 52 1.65 -5.72 -0.17
C GLN A 52 2.52 -6.24 -1.30
N VAL A 53 3.40 -5.40 -1.88
CA VAL A 53 4.33 -5.81 -2.93
C VAL A 53 5.34 -6.82 -2.42
N GLU A 54 6.01 -6.50 -1.32
CA GLU A 54 6.99 -7.38 -0.68
C GLU A 54 6.37 -8.73 -0.29
N GLY A 55 5.18 -8.69 0.32
CA GLY A 55 4.43 -9.88 0.69
C GLY A 55 4.06 -10.74 -0.51
N ALA A 56 3.62 -10.13 -1.62
CA ALA A 56 3.29 -10.85 -2.85
C ALA A 56 4.51 -11.55 -3.46
N ILE A 57 5.64 -10.84 -3.55
CA ILE A 57 6.88 -11.35 -4.13
C ILE A 57 7.42 -12.51 -3.27
N LYS A 58 7.50 -12.32 -1.94
CA LYS A 58 7.95 -13.37 -1.01
C LYS A 58 7.02 -14.58 -1.02
N GLU A 59 5.71 -14.37 -1.11
CA GLU A 59 4.76 -15.47 -1.21
C GLU A 59 4.94 -16.25 -2.51
N ALA A 60 5.09 -15.56 -3.65
CA ALA A 60 5.36 -16.19 -4.94
C ALA A 60 6.64 -17.03 -4.92
N GLN A 61 7.72 -16.50 -4.32
CA GLN A 61 8.97 -17.23 -4.13
C GLN A 61 8.77 -18.49 -3.28
N ARG A 62 8.12 -18.37 -2.12
CA ARG A 62 7.85 -19.50 -1.23
C ARG A 62 6.99 -20.56 -1.90
N GLN A 63 5.95 -20.14 -2.62
CA GLN A 63 5.06 -21.06 -3.31
C GLN A 63 5.75 -21.77 -4.46
N ALA A 64 6.67 -21.12 -5.17
CA ALA A 64 7.47 -21.76 -6.21
C ALA A 64 8.28 -22.94 -5.66
N ILE A 65 8.92 -22.73 -4.51
CA ILE A 65 9.70 -23.75 -3.80
C ILE A 65 8.78 -24.85 -3.26
N ARG A 66 7.73 -24.47 -2.53
CA ARG A 66 6.82 -25.43 -1.86
C ARG A 66 6.09 -26.34 -2.83
N ARG A 67 5.76 -25.84 -4.02
CA ARG A 67 4.99 -26.58 -5.02
C ARG A 67 5.87 -27.24 -6.08
N GLY A 68 7.17 -26.93 -6.10
CA GLY A 68 8.08 -27.39 -7.16
C GLY A 68 7.67 -26.91 -8.55
N LYS A 69 7.05 -25.72 -8.66
CA LYS A 69 6.59 -25.13 -9.93
C LYS A 69 7.10 -23.70 -10.05
N THR A 70 7.40 -23.26 -11.27
CA THR A 70 7.76 -21.86 -11.52
C THR A 70 6.56 -20.94 -11.25
N CYS A 71 6.80 -19.82 -10.58
CA CYS A 71 5.81 -18.79 -10.33
C CYS A 71 6.16 -17.51 -11.08
N LYS A 72 5.22 -16.99 -11.86
CA LYS A 72 5.38 -15.71 -12.56
C LYS A 72 4.32 -14.74 -12.05
N ILE A 73 4.74 -13.58 -11.57
CA ILE A 73 3.83 -12.51 -11.15
C ILE A 73 4.00 -11.30 -12.05
N LYS A 74 2.91 -10.59 -12.30
CA LYS A 74 2.89 -9.30 -13.00
C LYS A 74 2.13 -8.28 -12.18
N PHE A 75 2.50 -7.04 -12.39
CA PHE A 75 1.80 -5.89 -11.86
C PHE A 75 0.81 -5.43 -12.92
N VAL A 76 -0.44 -5.21 -12.51
CA VAL A 76 -1.52 -4.82 -13.40
C VAL A 76 -2.32 -3.71 -12.73
N THR A 77 -2.58 -2.65 -13.47
CA THR A 77 -3.54 -1.63 -13.05
C THR A 77 -4.94 -2.13 -13.36
N GLU A 78 -5.78 -2.23 -12.33
CA GLU A 78 -7.19 -2.62 -12.47
C GLU A 78 -8.12 -1.53 -11.95
N THR A 79 -9.32 -1.44 -12.51
CA THR A 79 -10.37 -0.55 -12.00
C THR A 79 -11.17 -1.30 -10.94
N ILE A 80 -11.09 -0.85 -9.68
CA ILE A 80 -11.82 -1.41 -8.54
C ILE A 80 -12.61 -0.26 -7.91
N ASP A 81 -13.92 -0.45 -7.71
CA ASP A 81 -14.82 0.56 -7.15
C ASP A 81 -14.77 1.92 -7.89
N GLY A 82 -14.60 1.88 -9.21
CA GLY A 82 -14.48 3.09 -10.05
C GLY A 82 -13.16 3.84 -9.92
N LYS A 83 -12.15 3.27 -9.26
CA LYS A 83 -10.81 3.85 -9.12
C LYS A 83 -9.75 2.91 -9.71
N SER A 84 -8.81 3.47 -10.48
CA SER A 84 -7.62 2.73 -10.90
C SER A 84 -6.77 2.40 -9.67
N ARG A 85 -6.50 1.12 -9.47
CA ARG A 85 -5.66 0.59 -8.39
C ARG A 85 -4.59 -0.32 -8.99
N GLU A 86 -3.38 -0.16 -8.52
CA GLU A 86 -2.32 -1.13 -8.80
C GLU A 86 -2.62 -2.44 -8.06
N THR A 87 -2.50 -3.54 -8.79
CA THR A 87 -2.72 -4.89 -8.27
C THR A 87 -1.60 -5.81 -8.71
N ILE A 88 -1.37 -6.86 -7.93
CA ILE A 88 -0.38 -7.89 -8.27
C ILE A 88 -1.16 -9.15 -8.59
N ASN A 89 -1.01 -9.56 -9.85
CA ASN A 89 -1.66 -10.73 -10.40
C ASN A 89 -0.62 -11.79 -10.76
N VAL A 90 -1.06 -13.05 -10.76
CA VAL A 90 -0.25 -14.15 -11.26
C VAL A 90 -0.44 -14.19 -12.77
N VAL A 91 0.67 -14.25 -13.51
CA VAL A 91 0.62 -14.72 -14.90
C VAL A 91 0.95 -16.19 -14.86
N GLU A 92 0.05 -17.01 -15.38
CA GLU A 92 0.20 -18.45 -15.23
C GLU A 92 1.54 -18.93 -15.80
N SER A 93 2.13 -19.90 -15.10
CA SER A 93 3.18 -20.77 -15.60
C SER A 93 2.54 -21.91 -16.40
N THR A 94 1.84 -21.59 -17.47
CA THR A 94 1.45 -22.56 -18.49
C THR A 94 2.28 -22.23 -19.73
N ASP A 95 3.05 -23.21 -20.20
CA ASP A 95 3.85 -23.13 -21.42
C ASP A 95 2.99 -22.91 -22.70
N THR A 96 1.68 -22.69 -22.55
CA THR A 96 0.68 -22.62 -23.61
C THR A 96 0.14 -21.22 -23.90
N GLY A 97 0.60 -20.17 -23.22
CA GLY A 97 0.27 -18.79 -23.60
C GLY A 97 -1.21 -18.41 -23.43
N GLU A 98 -1.92 -19.02 -22.48
CA GLU A 98 -3.33 -18.75 -22.23
C GLU A 98 -3.51 -17.57 -21.26
N THR A 99 -4.33 -16.59 -21.64
CA THR A 99 -4.65 -15.44 -20.79
C THR A 99 -5.65 -15.84 -19.73
N VAL A 100 -5.20 -16.04 -18.50
CA VAL A 100 -6.11 -16.33 -17.39
C VAL A 100 -6.80 -15.05 -16.91
N ALA A 101 -8.11 -15.11 -16.70
CA ALA A 101 -8.89 -14.02 -16.15
C ALA A 101 -8.30 -13.51 -14.82
N ALA A 102 -8.31 -12.19 -14.62
CA ALA A 102 -7.88 -11.55 -13.38
C ALA A 102 -8.54 -12.25 -12.18
N GLY A 103 -7.73 -12.85 -11.29
CA GLY A 103 -8.23 -13.54 -10.09
C GLY A 103 -7.87 -15.02 -9.96
N PHE A 104 -7.21 -15.65 -10.93
CA PHE A 104 -6.67 -17.01 -10.74
C PHE A 104 -5.32 -16.97 -10.02
N TYR A 105 -5.38 -17.05 -8.68
CA TYR A 105 -4.20 -17.26 -7.84
C TYR A 105 -3.79 -18.72 -7.96
N ASN A 106 -3.11 -19.06 -9.07
CA ASN A 106 -2.71 -20.41 -9.50
C ASN A 106 -1.70 -21.10 -8.55
N GLY A 107 -1.85 -20.90 -7.24
CA GLY A 107 -1.05 -21.32 -6.11
C GLY A 107 0.26 -20.54 -5.94
N CYS A 108 0.57 -19.58 -6.81
CA CYS A 108 1.73 -18.68 -6.65
C CYS A 108 1.42 -17.45 -5.80
N LEU A 109 0.15 -17.05 -5.77
CA LEU A 109 -0.40 -16.20 -4.74
C LEU A 109 -1.55 -16.99 -4.11
N LEU A 110 -1.85 -16.73 -2.84
CA LEU A 110 -3.01 -17.34 -2.16
C LEU A 110 -4.25 -16.45 -2.21
N GLU A 111 -4.02 -15.14 -2.38
CA GLU A 111 -5.05 -14.11 -2.38
C GLU A 111 -4.64 -12.97 -3.31
N ARG A 112 -5.62 -12.13 -3.66
CA ARG A 112 -5.39 -10.91 -4.41
C ARG A 112 -4.60 -9.91 -3.57
N ARG A 113 -3.62 -9.28 -4.20
CA ARG A 113 -2.88 -8.17 -3.61
C ARG A 113 -3.33 -6.88 -4.26
N ILE A 114 -4.02 -6.06 -3.49
CA ILE A 114 -4.59 -4.79 -3.95
C ILE A 114 -3.90 -3.66 -3.20
N LEU A 115 -3.22 -2.77 -3.91
CA LEU A 115 -2.52 -1.66 -3.27
C LEU A 115 -3.51 -0.57 -2.83
N PRO A 116 -3.21 0.17 -1.74
CA PRO A 116 -4.06 1.26 -1.28
C PRO A 116 -4.32 2.30 -2.36
N VAL A 117 -5.46 2.99 -2.26
CA VAL A 117 -5.88 4.00 -3.25
C VAL A 117 -4.86 5.14 -3.32
N GLY A 118 -4.52 5.55 -4.55
CA GLY A 118 -3.58 6.63 -4.83
C GLY A 118 -2.11 6.22 -4.78
N VAL A 119 -1.80 4.98 -4.41
CA VAL A 119 -0.44 4.44 -4.49
C VAL A 119 -0.15 4.06 -5.95
N SER A 120 0.97 4.55 -6.47
CA SER A 120 1.49 4.22 -7.79
C SER A 120 2.74 3.35 -7.68
N LEU A 121 2.90 2.46 -8.67
CA LEU A 121 4.09 1.64 -8.85
C LEU A 121 4.84 2.13 -10.08
N ASP A 122 6.16 2.26 -9.94
CA ASP A 122 7.09 2.40 -11.06
C ASP A 122 8.02 1.19 -11.02
N LEU A 123 7.88 0.33 -12.03
CA LEU A 123 8.53 -0.98 -12.07
C LEU A 123 9.95 -0.91 -12.62
N GLY A 124 10.43 0.26 -13.06
CA GLY A 124 11.80 0.41 -13.57
C GLY A 124 12.12 -0.46 -14.79
N GLY A 125 11.11 -0.84 -15.58
CA GLY A 125 11.24 -1.73 -16.73
C GLY A 125 10.95 -3.22 -16.44
N ILE A 126 10.69 -3.60 -15.20
CA ILE A 126 10.31 -4.98 -14.84
C ILE A 126 8.87 -5.24 -15.32
N GLU A 127 8.71 -6.10 -16.31
CA GLU A 127 7.37 -6.48 -16.81
C GLU A 127 6.75 -7.64 -16.02
N LYS A 128 7.58 -8.53 -15.49
CA LYS A 128 7.18 -9.72 -14.73
C LYS A 128 8.31 -10.13 -13.80
N ILE A 129 7.97 -10.78 -12.70
CA ILE A 129 8.94 -11.44 -11.82
C ILE A 129 8.71 -12.94 -11.93
N THR A 130 9.77 -13.67 -12.26
CA THR A 130 9.76 -15.13 -12.37
C THR A 130 10.56 -15.74 -11.22
N PHE A 131 9.93 -16.59 -10.42
CA PHE A 131 10.61 -17.45 -9.45
C PHE A 131 10.63 -18.89 -9.95
N THR A 132 11.82 -19.45 -10.09
CA THR A 132 12.01 -20.87 -10.40
C THR A 132 11.66 -21.75 -9.20
N VAL A 133 11.62 -23.07 -9.41
CA VAL A 133 11.39 -24.07 -8.35
C VAL A 133 12.41 -24.03 -7.20
N LYS A 134 13.56 -23.39 -7.41
CA LYS A 134 14.61 -23.21 -6.40
C LYS A 134 14.47 -21.88 -5.64
N GLY A 135 13.50 -21.03 -5.99
CA GLY A 135 13.33 -19.69 -5.43
C GLY A 135 14.21 -18.61 -6.07
N ASN A 136 15.00 -18.98 -7.08
CA ASN A 136 15.85 -18.09 -7.85
C ASN A 136 15.04 -17.27 -8.86
N THR A 137 15.52 -16.07 -9.17
CA THR A 137 14.96 -15.16 -10.18
C THR A 137 15.73 -15.22 -11.50
N ASP A 138 15.11 -14.75 -12.59
CA ASP A 138 15.78 -14.48 -13.86
C ASP A 138 16.31 -13.04 -13.93
N SER A 139 17.17 -12.74 -14.91
CA SER A 139 17.73 -11.39 -15.08
C SER A 139 16.66 -10.35 -15.45
N ASP A 140 15.53 -10.77 -16.02
CA ASP A 140 14.41 -9.89 -16.36
C ASP A 140 13.63 -9.43 -15.10
N SER A 141 13.79 -10.15 -13.99
CA SER A 141 13.21 -9.83 -12.69
C SER A 141 14.07 -8.90 -11.84
N ASP A 142 15.32 -8.64 -12.25
CA ASP A 142 16.25 -7.79 -11.51
C ASP A 142 15.94 -6.31 -11.74
N GLY A 143 15.91 -5.53 -10.65
CA GLY A 143 15.67 -4.09 -10.73
C GLY A 143 15.06 -3.50 -9.46
N ILE A 144 14.61 -2.25 -9.57
CA ILE A 144 14.06 -1.48 -8.46
C ILE A 144 12.62 -1.10 -8.77
N ILE A 145 11.70 -1.61 -7.96
CA ILE A 145 10.30 -1.22 -7.95
C ILE A 145 10.14 -0.07 -6.95
N ARG A 146 9.57 1.04 -7.40
CA ARG A 146 9.29 2.23 -6.59
C ARG A 146 7.82 2.29 -6.26
N VAL A 147 7.51 2.59 -5.01
CA VAL A 147 6.17 2.75 -4.48
C VAL A 147 6.03 4.19 -4.00
N SER A 148 5.08 4.91 -4.57
CA SER A 148 4.90 6.34 -4.30
C SER A 148 3.42 6.72 -4.20
N HIS A 149 3.16 7.90 -3.65
CA HIS A 149 1.84 8.52 -3.66
C HIS A 149 2.01 9.98 -4.14
N PRO A 150 1.14 10.51 -5.00
CA PRO A 150 1.32 11.83 -5.62
C PRO A 150 1.31 12.99 -4.64
N GLN A 151 0.75 12.78 -3.44
CA GLN A 151 0.70 13.76 -2.35
C GLN A 151 1.83 13.58 -1.31
N THR A 152 2.81 12.71 -1.57
CA THR A 152 3.96 12.48 -0.67
C THR A 152 5.27 12.64 -1.43
N THR A 153 6.29 13.19 -0.76
CA THR A 153 7.65 13.30 -1.31
C THR A 153 8.49 12.05 -1.08
N THR A 154 8.10 11.21 -0.12
CA THR A 154 8.79 9.97 0.21
C THR A 154 8.45 8.89 -0.80
N VAL A 155 9.47 8.31 -1.42
CA VAL A 155 9.33 7.16 -2.30
C VAL A 155 9.96 5.96 -1.63
N LYS A 156 9.17 4.91 -1.43
CA LYS A 156 9.67 3.63 -0.94
C LYS A 156 10.10 2.76 -2.12
N CYS A 157 11.01 1.84 -1.89
CA CYS A 157 11.49 0.95 -2.93
C CYS A 157 11.59 -0.49 -2.45
N LEU A 158 11.49 -1.38 -3.42
CA LEU A 158 11.84 -2.78 -3.32
C LEU A 158 12.81 -3.10 -4.46
N GLN A 159 13.98 -3.62 -4.12
CA GLN A 159 14.99 -4.05 -5.07
C GLN A 159 15.08 -5.57 -5.07
N ILE A 160 15.06 -6.14 -6.28
CA ILE A 160 15.39 -7.54 -6.51
C ILE A 160 16.78 -7.54 -7.15
N ALA A 161 17.73 -8.21 -6.51
CA ALA A 161 19.11 -8.22 -6.96
C ALA A 161 19.63 -9.66 -7.10
N GLY A 162 20.07 -9.98 -8.31
CA GLY A 162 20.79 -11.20 -8.62
C GLY A 162 19.89 -12.43 -8.70
N LEU A 163 20.43 -13.46 -9.34
CA LEU A 163 19.74 -14.71 -9.65
C LEU A 163 19.30 -15.52 -8.41
N LEU A 164 19.67 -15.11 -7.20
CA LEU A 164 19.25 -15.74 -5.95
C LEU A 164 17.91 -15.18 -5.42
N GLY A 165 17.36 -14.15 -6.07
CA GLY A 165 16.12 -13.51 -5.62
C GLY A 165 16.28 -12.80 -4.28
N ASN A 166 17.41 -12.12 -4.07
CA ASN A 166 17.60 -11.30 -2.87
C ASN A 166 16.66 -10.09 -2.96
N ILE A 167 15.77 -9.98 -1.98
CA ILE A 167 14.78 -8.89 -1.91
C ILE A 167 15.22 -7.93 -0.82
N LEU A 168 15.37 -6.67 -1.18
CA LEU A 168 15.73 -5.57 -0.29
C LEU A 168 14.63 -4.51 -0.36
N THR A 169 14.21 -3.98 0.78
CA THR A 169 13.22 -2.90 0.85
C THR A 169 13.77 -1.70 1.60
N GLY A 170 13.27 -0.51 1.28
CA GLY A 170 13.82 0.70 1.85
C GLY A 170 13.29 2.00 1.27
N ASP A 171 14.06 3.07 1.43
CA ASP A 171 13.81 4.39 0.85
C ASP A 171 14.55 4.55 -0.47
N TYR A 172 13.85 5.06 -1.48
CA TYR A 172 14.44 5.32 -2.79
C TYR A 172 15.24 6.62 -2.75
N ASP A 173 16.53 6.52 -3.04
CA ASP A 173 17.40 7.68 -3.22
C ASP A 173 17.52 7.98 -4.72
N SER A 174 16.90 9.09 -5.15
CA SER A 174 16.95 9.53 -6.55
C SER A 174 18.33 10.02 -6.98
N GLY A 175 19.19 10.45 -6.05
CA GLY A 175 20.54 10.92 -6.37
C GLY A 175 21.51 9.79 -6.70
N THR A 176 21.34 8.63 -6.05
CA THR A 176 22.16 7.43 -6.29
C THR A 176 21.41 6.34 -7.07
N THR A 177 20.15 6.59 -7.43
CA THR A 177 19.25 5.62 -8.09
C THR A 177 19.22 4.26 -7.38
N SER A 178 19.27 4.28 -6.06
CA SER A 178 19.44 3.08 -5.23
C SER A 178 18.35 2.93 -4.18
N CYS A 179 18.11 1.69 -3.77
CA CYS A 179 17.23 1.39 -2.67
C CYS A 179 18.03 1.31 -1.36
N LYS A 180 17.91 2.33 -0.50
CA LYS A 180 18.61 2.36 0.79
C LYS A 180 17.79 1.65 1.83
N VAL A 181 18.37 0.62 2.44
CA VAL A 181 17.74 -0.16 3.52
C VAL A 181 17.24 0.79 4.60
N SER A 182 15.96 0.68 4.94
CA SER A 182 15.31 1.44 6.00
C SER A 182 15.53 0.81 7.36
#